data_AF-A0A7W1GIS1-F1
#
_entry.id   AF-A0A7W1GIS1-F1
#
_cell.length_a   1.000
_cell.length_b   1.000
_cell.length_c   1.000
_cell.angle_alpha   90.00
_cell.angle_beta   90.00
_cell.angle_gamma   90.00
#
_symmetry.space_group_name_H-M   'P 1'
#
loop_
_entity.id
_entity.type
_entity.pdbx_description
1 polymer ?
#
loop_
_entity_poly.entity_id
_entity_poly.type
_entity_poly.pdbx_seq_one_letter_code
_entity_poly.pdbx_strand_id
1 'polypeptide(L)'
;RMIERAPGITRMIDRLEAKKLVARERRGGDRRCVHCRITKHGLALLARLDEPVDEGDRAAFAALNQRELAQLVALLEQVRKAHESA
;
A
#
# COMPACT_ATOMS: atom_id res chain seq x y z
N ARG A 1 -7.13 -13.09 -15.43
CA ARG A 1 -5.87 -12.82 -14.68
C ARG A 1 -6.28 -12.50 -13.25
N MET A 2 -5.76 -13.22 -12.27
CA MET A 2 -6.40 -13.42 -10.95
C MET A 2 -6.51 -12.12 -10.15
N ILE A 3 -7.72 -11.56 -10.05
CA ILE A 3 -8.10 -10.51 -9.09
C ILE A 3 -8.34 -11.23 -7.77
N GLU A 4 -7.28 -11.41 -6.96
CA GLU A 4 -7.39 -12.11 -5.68
C GLU A 4 -7.99 -11.17 -4.62
N ARG A 5 -9.25 -11.43 -4.21
CA ARG A 5 -9.84 -10.84 -3.00
C ARG A 5 -9.18 -11.46 -1.76
N ALA A 6 -7.96 -10.98 -1.48
CA ALA A 6 -7.21 -11.10 -0.23
C ALA A 6 -6.69 -12.46 0.33
N PRO A 7 -6.24 -13.47 -0.45
CA PRO A 7 -5.54 -14.64 0.10
C PRO A 7 -4.06 -14.33 0.42
N GLY A 8 -3.80 -13.39 1.32
CA GLY A 8 -2.41 -13.03 1.66
C GLY A 8 -2.24 -11.95 2.71
N ILE A 9 -3.30 -11.19 3.01
CA ILE A 9 -3.23 -10.08 3.96
C ILE A 9 -2.80 -10.58 5.35
N THR A 10 -3.35 -11.69 5.84
CA THR A 10 -2.95 -12.26 7.13
C THR A 10 -1.45 -12.57 7.18
N ARG A 11 -0.92 -13.25 6.16
CA ARG A 11 0.52 -13.56 6.07
C ARG A 11 1.38 -12.30 5.92
N MET A 12 0.87 -11.26 5.27
CA MET A 12 1.55 -9.96 5.19
C MET A 12 1.61 -9.29 6.57
N ILE A 13 0.47 -9.23 7.27
CA ILE A 13 0.39 -8.69 8.63
C ILE A 13 1.29 -9.46 9.59
N ASP A 14 1.30 -10.80 9.52
CA ASP A 14 2.18 -11.63 10.36
C ASP A 14 3.67 -11.26 10.14
N ARG A 15 4.09 -11.04 8.89
CA ARG A 15 5.45 -10.60 8.57
C ARG A 15 5.75 -9.19 9.08
N LEU A 16 4.80 -8.27 8.97
CA LEU A 16 4.96 -6.90 9.45
C LEU A 16 4.99 -6.84 10.98
N GLU A 17 4.23 -7.69 11.66
CA GLU A 17 4.22 -7.81 13.12
C GLU A 17 5.51 -8.46 13.64
N ALA A 18 6.01 -9.50 12.97
CA ALA A 18 7.31 -10.10 13.28
C ALA A 18 8.46 -9.08 13.17
N LYS A 19 8.35 -8.11 12.25
CA LYS A 19 9.28 -6.97 12.11
C LYS A 19 8.98 -5.81 13.07
N LYS A 20 7.96 -5.92 13.94
CA LYS A 20 7.51 -4.88 14.87
C LYS A 20 7.04 -3.59 14.19
N LEU A 21 6.66 -3.65 12.91
CA LEU A 21 6.19 -2.50 12.13
C LEU A 21 4.69 -2.24 12.34
N VAL A 22 3.93 -3.29 12.61
CA VAL A 22 2.51 -3.23 12.99
C VAL A 22 2.28 -4.04 14.27
N ALA A 23 1.16 -3.80 14.93
CA ALA A 23 0.70 -4.55 16.10
C ALA A 23 -0.78 -4.86 16.00
N ARG A 24 -1.20 -6.04 16.48
CA ARG A 24 -2.61 -6.42 16.59
C ARG A 24 -3.19 -6.08 17.96
N GLU A 25 -4.36 -5.49 17.97
CA GLU A 25 -5.13 -5.15 19.18
C GLU A 25 -6.53 -5.77 19.11
N ARG A 26 -6.92 -6.49 20.16
CA ARG A 26 -8.28 -7.01 20.33
C ARG A 26 -9.07 -6.02 21.17
N ARG A 27 -10.13 -5.43 20.62
CA ARG A 27 -11.01 -4.56 21.39
C ARG A 27 -12.10 -5.37 22.12
N GLY A 28 -12.45 -4.95 23.33
CA GLY A 28 -13.30 -5.70 24.26
C GLY A 28 -14.77 -5.91 23.86
N GLY A 29 -15.24 -5.37 22.72
CA GLY A 29 -16.63 -5.50 22.27
C GLY A 29 -16.92 -6.68 21.32
N ASP A 30 -15.94 -7.09 20.51
CA ASP A 30 -16.05 -8.28 19.65
C ASP A 30 -14.67 -8.93 19.50
N ARG A 31 -14.49 -10.09 20.14
CA ARG A 31 -13.21 -10.83 20.13
C ARG A 31 -12.85 -11.42 18.77
N ARG A 32 -13.78 -11.37 17.80
CA ARG A 32 -13.59 -11.78 16.40
C ARG A 32 -12.95 -10.66 15.56
N CYS A 33 -13.01 -9.41 16.02
CA CYS A 33 -12.38 -8.28 15.34
C CYS A 33 -10.96 -8.04 15.88
N VAL A 34 -9.97 -8.16 15.00
CA VAL A 34 -8.57 -7.85 15.28
C VAL A 34 -8.19 -6.60 14.51
N HIS A 35 -7.84 -5.53 15.23
CA HIS A 35 -7.39 -4.30 14.62
C HIS A 35 -5.88 -4.35 14.44
N CYS A 36 -5.39 -4.04 13.24
CA CYS A 36 -3.97 -3.82 13.01
C CYS A 36 -3.68 -2.31 13.11
N ARG A 37 -2.70 -1.94 13.91
CA ARG A 37 -2.20 -0.55 13.99
C ARG A 37 -0.73 -0.50 13.64
N ILE A 38 -0.31 0.57 12.96
CA ILE A 38 1.11 0.84 12.75
C ILE A 38 1.78 1.18 14.08
N THR A 39 3.03 0.75 14.26
CA THR A 39 3.82 1.09 15.45
C THR A 39 4.62 2.37 15.23
N LYS A 40 5.17 2.94 16.31
CA LYS A 40 6.15 4.03 16.20
C LYS A 40 7.38 3.63 15.36
N HIS A 41 7.80 2.36 15.46
CA HIS A 41 8.89 1.83 14.65
C HIS A 41 8.51 1.74 13.17
N GLY A 42 7.28 1.33 12.86
CA GLY A 42 6.74 1.36 11.50
C GLY A 42 6.70 2.76 10.91
N LEU A 43 6.22 3.74 11.66
CA LEU A 43 6.20 5.14 11.23
C LEU A 43 7.61 5.70 10.99
N ALA A 44 8.56 5.39 11.87
CA ALA A 44 9.96 5.81 11.71
C ALA A 44 10.62 5.17 10.46
N LEU A 45 10.23 3.95 10.10
CA LEU A 45 10.67 3.34 8.85
C LEU A 45 10.07 4.07 7.63
N LEU A 46 8.77 4.35 7.65
CA LEU A 46 8.12 5.09 6.55
C LEU A 46 8.78 6.44 6.31
N ALA A 47 9.04 7.21 7.37
CA ALA A 47 9.73 8.51 7.26
C ALA A 47 11.11 8.43 6.60
N ARG A 48 11.80 7.28 6.70
CA ARG A 48 13.09 7.05 6.02
C ARG A 48 12.93 6.56 4.59
N LEU A 49 11.76 6.05 4.24
CA LEU A 49 11.44 5.53 2.91
C LEU A 49 10.81 6.61 2.01
N ASP A 50 10.24 7.68 2.57
CA ASP A 50 9.59 8.74 1.79
C ASP A 50 10.52 9.26 0.67
N GLU A 51 11.71 9.77 1.00
CA GLU A 51 12.63 10.32 -0.02
C GLU A 51 13.11 9.29 -1.07
N PRO A 52 13.64 8.10 -0.71
CA PRO A 52 14.11 7.15 -1.72
C PRO A 52 12.98 6.57 -2.59
N VAL A 53 11.74 6.52 -2.08
CA VAL A 53 10.57 6.17 -2.89
C VAL A 53 10.26 7.30 -3.88
N ASP A 54 10.23 8.54 -3.40
CA ASP A 54 10.01 9.72 -4.26
C ASP A 54 11.10 9.87 -5.33
N GLU A 55 12.37 9.61 -5.00
CA GLU A 55 13.47 9.58 -5.95
C GLU A 55 13.28 8.47 -7.00
N GLY A 56 12.86 7.28 -6.56
CA GLY A 56 12.55 6.16 -7.43
C GLY A 56 11.44 6.51 -8.42
N ASP A 57 10.36 7.13 -7.94
CA ASP A 57 9.24 7.58 -8.78
C ASP A 57 9.69 8.67 -9.77
N ARG A 58 10.45 9.68 -9.31
CA ARG A 58 11.00 10.72 -10.19
C ARG A 58 11.90 10.13 -11.27
N ALA A 59 12.74 9.17 -10.94
CA ALA A 59 13.62 8.51 -11.89
C ALA A 59 12.83 7.66 -12.91
N ALA A 60 11.83 6.91 -12.44
CA ALA A 60 11.00 6.06 -13.30
C ALA A 60 10.21 6.87 -14.34
N PHE A 61 9.80 8.09 -13.99
CA PHE A 61 9.00 8.96 -14.85
C PHE A 61 9.78 10.17 -15.39
N ALA A 62 11.10 10.20 -15.27
CA ALA A 62 11.94 11.36 -15.61
C ALA A 62 11.80 11.83 -17.07
N ALA A 63 11.43 10.94 -17.98
CA ALA A 63 11.26 11.24 -19.40
C ALA A 63 9.90 11.89 -19.75
N LEU A 64 8.94 11.91 -18.81
CA LEU A 64 7.60 12.43 -19.05
C LEU A 64 7.48 13.86 -18.52
N ASN A 65 6.89 14.73 -19.33
CA ASN A 65 6.47 16.03 -18.85
C ASN A 65 5.14 15.93 -18.08
N GLN A 66 4.74 17.02 -17.41
CA GLN A 66 3.55 17.04 -16.57
C GLN A 66 2.24 16.70 -17.31
N ARG A 67 2.12 17.06 -18.60
CA ARG A 67 0.92 16.71 -19.40
C ARG A 67 0.89 15.22 -19.73
N GLU A 68 2.04 14.65 -20.09
CA GLU A 68 2.16 13.23 -20.38
C GLU A 68 1.92 12.37 -19.14
N LEU A 69 2.43 12.80 -17.98
CA LEU A 69 2.18 12.14 -16.71
C LEU A 69 0.68 12.18 -16.33
N ALA A 70 0.02 13.33 -16.49
CA ALA A 70 -1.42 13.46 -16.26
C ALA A 70 -2.23 12.56 -17.20
N GLN A 71 -1.84 12.47 -18.47
CA GLN A 71 -2.47 11.58 -19.45
C GLN A 71 -2.29 10.11 -19.06
N LEU A 72 -1.09 9.71 -18.64
CA LEU A 72 -0.81 8.36 -18.17
C LEU A 72 -1.69 7.99 -16.97
N VAL A 73 -1.80 8.88 -15.98
CA VAL A 73 -2.68 8.69 -14.82
C VAL A 73 -4.13 8.48 -15.26
N ALA A 74 -4.64 9.30 -16.19
CA ALA A 74 -6.00 9.16 -16.70
C ALA A 74 -6.25 7.81 -17.41
N LEU A 75 -5.29 7.35 -18.21
CA LEU A 75 -5.37 6.07 -18.91
C LEU A 75 -5.35 4.88 -17.93
N LEU A 76 -4.44 4.90 -16.95
CA LEU A 76 -4.35 3.85 -15.92
C LEU A 76 -5.62 3.80 -15.06
N GLU A 77 -6.22 4.95 -14.78
CA GLU A 77 -7.49 5.04 -14.06
C GLU A 77 -8.65 4.42 -14.84
N GLN A 78 -8.71 4.62 -16.17
CA GLN A 78 -9.69 3.97 -17.04
C GLN A 78 -9.53 2.44 -17.04
N VAL A 79 -8.28 1.96 -17.15
CA VAL A 79 -7.97 0.52 -17.08
C VAL A 79 -8.38 -0.07 -15.72
N ARG A 80 -8.09 0.61 -14.62
CA ARG A 80 -8.50 0.20 -13.28
C ARG A 80 -10.02 0.05 -13.17
N LYS A 81 -10.78 1.08 -13.58
CA LYS A 81 -12.26 1.05 -13.53
C LYS A 81 -12.87 -0.08 -14.36
N ALA A 82 -12.30 -0.35 -15.53
CA ALA A 82 -12.73 -1.47 -16.37
C ALA A 82 -12.52 -2.83 -15.66
N HIS A 83 -11.43 -2.98 -14.89
CA HIS A 83 -11.16 -4.20 -14.12
C HIS A 83 -12.01 -4.33 -12.84
N GLU A 84 -12.37 -3.24 -12.18
CA GLU A 84 -13.22 -3.26 -10.99
C GLU A 84 -14.71 -3.52 -11.32
N SER A 85 -15.11 -3.19 -12.55
CA SER A 85 -16.48 -3.36 -13.06
C SER A 85 -16.72 -4.74 -13.72
N ALA A 86 -15.68 -5.57 -13.82
CA ALA A 86 -15.70 -6.93 -14.39
C ALA A 86 -15.65 -7.99 -13.28
#